data_AF-A0A517R0Q8-F1
#
_entry.id   AF-A0A517R0Q8-F1
#
_cell.length_a   1.000
_cell.length_b   1.000
_cell.length_c   1.000
_cell.angle_alpha   90.00
_cell.angle_beta   90.00
_cell.angle_gamma   90.00
#
_symmetry.space_group_name_H-M   'P 1'
#
loop_
_entity.id
_entity.type
_entity.pdbx_description
1 polymer ?
#
loop_
_entity_poly.entity_id
_entity_poly.type
_entity_poly.pdbx_seq_one_letter_code
_entity_poly.pdbx_strand_id
1 'polypeptide(L)'
;MPRRALPPESARRSRSKSPNRRPSRKSKQPDSSELTKVVGIVTIGIVCVAVLIVGANIVMKFSSTPSAPPAVTTYRPPGQPVATQQPTAVEERGVVSLGERGESSSSGFRTGQTIFLTVKSNVYGATYEIIDGETEGVVEAKTAEKDEAEAALTFEKPESMTVRVSLGNEMTDRIDVPVANTDSIELNFDDLQVQNIRKAATCLIKMPDGGFGSGFLFEDRQTIVTAAHCVVARDPKDLLFVFNPEEDHEETVKGAELMYFDSAQDVAVLVLPEPMGDHRPYFLRGGKPELDDAVVVLGNPGRDGKPDPTYSRQAVIKGARPDELYLDIEVKPGYSGGPVCRAENLEVLGITSFKIVGNADYEEIGRSFAKSSEIAADACENFWSTSESNRERRITRVTEQYEGRFGFNSAREIAAKLFLDGYNLNYVARRVASSYRGTIGVTKIKYARARRSTRERYVENERRRFLGSEAQEIATKSREKIDEVLRFKTESAYHEVLAEESLPESIKGELRSLYQMYVDIKADADKLCDPTLGALTGLSDAEFRKLTRDRRRDLAGNFNDVMNQIAGYIEE
;
A
#
# COMPACT_ATOMS: atom_id res chain seq x y z
N MET A 1 59.29 -36.71 -13.77
CA MET A 1 58.44 -35.77 -14.53
C MET A 1 58.92 -34.35 -14.27
N PRO A 2 59.37 -33.60 -15.29
CA PRO A 2 60.02 -32.31 -15.06
C PRO A 2 59.03 -31.13 -15.09
N ARG A 3 59.31 -30.16 -14.21
CA ARG A 3 58.68 -28.84 -14.11
C ARG A 3 59.01 -28.00 -15.35
N ARG A 4 57.99 -27.34 -15.92
CA ARG A 4 58.13 -26.40 -17.04
C ARG A 4 58.42 -24.99 -16.51
N ALA A 5 59.52 -24.41 -16.99
CA ALA A 5 59.96 -23.06 -16.68
C ALA A 5 59.19 -21.99 -17.48
N LEU A 6 59.00 -20.82 -16.86
CA LEU A 6 58.51 -19.58 -17.48
C LEU A 6 59.64 -18.87 -18.25
N PRO A 7 59.35 -18.14 -19.35
CA PRO A 7 60.29 -17.19 -19.93
C PRO A 7 60.07 -15.74 -19.45
N PRO A 8 61.05 -14.84 -19.66
CA PRO A 8 61.24 -13.64 -18.85
C PRO A 8 60.68 -12.34 -19.44
N GLU A 9 60.52 -11.37 -18.54
CA GLU A 9 60.33 -9.94 -18.78
C GLU A 9 61.34 -9.34 -19.77
N SER A 10 60.86 -8.48 -20.67
CA SER A 10 61.71 -7.48 -21.33
C SER A 10 61.01 -6.13 -21.50
N ALA A 11 61.50 -5.19 -20.68
CA ALA A 11 61.79 -3.77 -20.92
C ALA A 11 61.03 -2.94 -21.99
N ARG A 12 60.31 -1.93 -21.46
CA ARG A 12 60.35 -0.48 -21.80
C ARG A 12 60.85 -0.06 -23.20
N ARG A 13 59.96 0.63 -23.95
CA ARG A 13 60.30 1.84 -24.71
C ARG A 13 59.18 2.88 -24.64
N SER A 14 59.50 4.03 -24.07
CA SER A 14 58.71 5.27 -24.06
C SER A 14 58.86 6.02 -25.38
N ARG A 15 57.75 6.51 -25.94
CA ARG A 15 57.73 7.58 -26.95
C ARG A 15 56.54 8.52 -26.72
N SER A 16 56.86 9.75 -26.38
CA SER A 16 55.99 10.91 -26.27
C SER A 16 55.65 11.48 -27.65
N LYS A 17 54.37 11.83 -27.89
CA LYS A 17 53.97 12.81 -28.91
C LYS A 17 52.69 13.56 -28.48
N SER A 18 52.88 14.87 -28.25
CA SER A 18 52.06 16.08 -28.48
C SER A 18 50.51 16.03 -28.60
N PRO A 19 49.78 17.03 -28.06
CA PRO A 19 48.32 17.04 -28.01
C PRO A 19 47.67 17.69 -29.25
N ASN A 20 46.51 17.17 -29.66
CA ASN A 20 45.70 17.74 -30.74
C ASN A 20 44.42 18.38 -30.17
N ARG A 21 44.22 19.67 -30.47
CA ARG A 21 43.06 20.50 -30.08
C ARG A 21 41.76 19.95 -30.69
N ARG A 22 40.70 19.82 -29.87
CA ARG A 22 39.31 19.60 -30.34
C ARG A 22 38.59 20.95 -30.52
N PRO A 23 37.73 21.12 -31.53
CA PRO A 23 36.85 22.28 -31.63
C PRO A 23 35.56 22.08 -30.83
N SER A 24 35.09 23.15 -30.19
CA SER A 24 33.81 23.19 -29.46
C SER A 24 32.63 23.15 -30.43
N ARG A 25 31.67 22.25 -30.18
CA ARG A 25 30.41 22.14 -30.93
C ARG A 25 29.29 22.64 -30.02
N LYS A 26 28.69 23.79 -30.37
CA LYS A 26 27.47 24.31 -29.73
C LYS A 26 26.31 23.36 -30.03
N SER A 27 25.71 22.76 -29.00
CA SER A 27 24.44 22.04 -29.09
C SER A 27 23.29 23.05 -29.11
N LYS A 28 22.36 22.89 -30.07
CA LYS A 28 21.06 23.56 -30.03
C LYS A 28 20.13 22.72 -29.15
N GLN A 29 19.55 23.34 -28.12
CA GLN A 29 18.46 22.75 -27.34
C GLN A 29 17.24 22.51 -28.26
N PRO A 30 16.57 21.34 -28.15
CA PRO A 30 15.34 21.08 -28.86
C PRO A 30 14.17 21.83 -28.22
N ASP A 31 13.23 22.20 -29.09
CA ASP A 31 12.04 22.99 -28.79
C ASP A 31 11.07 22.24 -27.86
N SER A 32 10.74 22.86 -26.73
CA SER A 32 9.95 22.28 -25.62
C SER A 32 8.52 21.84 -25.99
N SER A 33 7.99 22.33 -27.12
CA SER A 33 6.62 22.07 -27.55
C SER A 33 6.37 20.67 -28.15
N GLU A 34 7.43 19.95 -28.56
CA GLU A 34 7.31 18.55 -29.02
C GLU A 34 7.35 17.55 -27.85
N LEU A 35 8.02 17.91 -26.75
CA LEU A 35 8.09 17.05 -25.55
C LEU A 35 6.72 16.93 -24.87
N THR A 36 5.96 18.03 -24.79
CA THR A 36 4.63 18.06 -24.15
C THR A 36 3.60 17.17 -24.88
N LYS A 37 3.69 17.10 -26.21
CA LYS A 37 2.79 16.26 -27.03
C LYS A 37 3.07 14.77 -26.88
N VAL A 38 4.34 14.40 -26.68
CA VAL A 38 4.76 13.00 -26.52
C VAL A 38 4.41 12.48 -25.12
N VAL A 39 4.52 13.32 -24.08
CA VAL A 39 4.09 12.98 -22.72
C VAL A 39 2.57 12.75 -22.69
N GLY A 40 1.77 13.63 -23.29
CA GLY A 40 0.31 13.49 -23.32
C GLY A 40 -0.20 12.18 -23.95
N ILE A 41 0.44 11.69 -25.01
CA ILE A 41 0.02 10.45 -25.70
C ILE A 41 0.30 9.19 -24.86
N VAL A 42 1.42 9.18 -24.11
CA VAL A 42 1.77 8.06 -23.22
C VAL A 42 0.83 8.02 -22.02
N THR A 43 0.52 9.18 -21.44
CA THR A 43 -0.41 9.31 -20.32
C THR A 43 -1.82 8.84 -20.68
N ILE A 44 -2.34 9.21 -21.87
CA ILE A 44 -3.66 8.74 -22.35
C ILE A 44 -3.68 7.20 -22.50
N GLY A 45 -2.59 6.60 -22.97
CA GLY A 45 -2.50 5.14 -23.13
C GLY A 45 -2.58 4.38 -21.81
N ILE A 46 -1.91 4.87 -20.76
CA ILE A 46 -1.92 4.26 -19.42
C ILE A 46 -3.28 4.47 -18.74
N VAL A 47 -3.87 5.67 -18.88
CA VAL A 47 -5.22 5.98 -18.35
C VAL A 47 -6.29 5.10 -19.00
N CYS A 48 -6.24 4.84 -20.30
CA CYS A 48 -7.21 3.94 -20.95
C CYS A 48 -7.13 2.51 -20.41
N VAL A 49 -5.95 2.01 -20.03
CA VAL A 49 -5.79 0.66 -19.46
C VAL A 49 -6.28 0.63 -18.00
N ALA A 50 -5.94 1.64 -17.20
CA ALA A 50 -6.45 1.76 -15.83
C ALA A 50 -7.98 1.94 -15.79
N VAL A 51 -8.54 2.73 -16.71
CA VAL A 51 -10.01 2.91 -16.87
C VAL A 51 -10.67 1.65 -17.41
N LEU A 52 -9.99 0.81 -18.19
CA LEU A 52 -10.52 -0.51 -18.59
C LEU A 52 -10.53 -1.49 -17.40
N ILE A 53 -9.49 -1.48 -16.57
CA ILE A 53 -9.40 -2.32 -15.35
C ILE A 53 -10.44 -1.90 -14.30
N VAL A 54 -10.68 -0.60 -14.12
CA VAL A 54 -11.68 -0.08 -13.17
C VAL A 54 -13.09 -0.09 -13.77
N GLY A 55 -13.24 0.21 -15.07
CA GLY A 55 -14.51 0.27 -15.78
C GLY A 55 -15.16 -1.10 -15.98
N ALA A 56 -14.37 -2.16 -16.19
CA ALA A 56 -14.88 -3.54 -16.21
C ALA A 56 -15.53 -3.94 -14.87
N ASN A 57 -15.04 -3.41 -13.74
CA ASN A 57 -15.64 -3.64 -12.42
C ASN A 57 -16.90 -2.79 -12.15
N ILE A 58 -17.09 -1.66 -12.84
CA ILE A 58 -18.23 -0.74 -12.62
C ILE A 58 -19.42 -1.08 -13.54
N VAL A 59 -19.18 -1.49 -14.78
CA VAL A 59 -20.25 -1.77 -15.75
C VAL A 59 -21.03 -3.05 -15.39
N MET A 60 -20.44 -3.98 -14.64
CA MET A 60 -21.14 -5.20 -14.17
C MET A 60 -22.10 -4.97 -12.99
N LYS A 61 -22.14 -3.76 -12.39
CA LYS A 61 -23.04 -3.42 -11.27
C LYS A 61 -24.33 -2.69 -11.66
N PHE A 62 -24.58 -2.38 -12.95
CA PHE A 62 -25.72 -1.56 -13.39
C PHE A 62 -26.65 -2.20 -14.42
N SER A 63 -26.90 -3.50 -14.32
CA SER A 63 -27.98 -4.19 -15.05
C SER A 63 -29.06 -4.75 -14.11
N SER A 64 -29.54 -3.93 -13.17
CA SER A 64 -30.84 -4.14 -12.53
C SER A 64 -31.65 -2.84 -12.57
N THR A 65 -32.84 -2.94 -13.16
CA THR A 65 -33.81 -1.85 -13.36
C THR A 65 -34.24 -1.22 -12.03
N PRO A 66 -34.24 0.11 -11.88
CA PRO A 66 -34.83 0.76 -10.71
C PRO A 66 -36.35 0.95 -10.90
N SER A 67 -37.11 0.58 -9.86
CA SER A 67 -38.50 0.98 -9.67
C SER A 67 -38.59 2.48 -9.35
N ALA A 68 -39.72 3.08 -9.71
CA ALA A 68 -39.97 4.52 -9.72
C ALA A 68 -39.77 5.22 -8.36
N PRO A 69 -39.30 6.49 -8.33
CA PRO A 69 -39.17 7.27 -7.10
C PRO A 69 -40.51 7.95 -6.71
N PRO A 70 -40.81 8.12 -5.40
CA PRO A 70 -41.87 9.01 -4.96
C PRO A 70 -41.40 10.48 -4.89
N ALA A 71 -42.40 11.36 -4.87
CA ALA A 71 -42.37 12.78 -5.14
C ALA A 71 -41.41 13.64 -4.28
N VAL A 72 -40.83 14.65 -4.95
CA VAL A 72 -40.02 15.74 -4.39
C VAL A 72 -40.91 16.79 -3.72
N THR A 73 -40.66 17.08 -2.44
CA THR A 73 -41.10 18.30 -1.76
C THR A 73 -40.00 19.36 -1.82
N THR A 74 -40.37 20.54 -2.30
CA THR A 74 -39.53 21.74 -2.41
C THR A 74 -39.22 22.35 -1.04
N TYR A 75 -37.95 22.69 -0.77
CA TYR A 75 -37.57 23.56 0.34
C TYR A 75 -36.65 24.71 -0.11
N ARG A 76 -36.90 25.89 0.45
CA ARG A 76 -36.31 27.21 0.15
C ARG A 76 -34.92 27.40 0.80
N PRO A 77 -34.09 28.31 0.28
CA PRO A 77 -32.81 28.67 0.91
C PRO A 77 -32.98 29.79 1.95
N PRO A 78 -32.08 29.87 2.93
CA PRO A 78 -31.71 31.17 3.50
C PRO A 78 -30.22 31.46 3.27
N GLY A 79 -29.95 32.66 2.78
CA GLY A 79 -28.64 33.28 2.86
C GLY A 79 -28.52 34.10 4.15
N GLN A 80 -27.34 34.10 4.76
CA GLN A 80 -26.62 35.27 5.25
C GLN A 80 -25.21 34.87 5.74
N PRO A 81 -24.23 35.80 5.75
CA PRO A 81 -22.81 35.48 5.85
C PRO A 81 -22.34 35.32 7.30
N VAL A 82 -21.44 34.37 7.54
CA VAL A 82 -20.76 34.18 8.83
C VAL A 82 -19.47 35.01 8.86
N ALA A 83 -19.30 35.73 9.97
CA ALA A 83 -18.20 36.62 10.27
C ALA A 83 -16.87 35.85 10.47
N THR A 84 -15.79 36.49 10.04
CA THR A 84 -14.40 36.05 10.20
C THR A 84 -13.98 36.20 11.68
N GLN A 85 -13.48 35.14 12.30
CA GLN A 85 -12.73 35.23 13.56
C GLN A 85 -11.27 34.84 13.33
N GLN A 86 -10.36 35.65 13.87
CA GLN A 86 -8.91 35.46 13.89
C GLN A 86 -8.51 34.36 14.89
N PRO A 87 -7.37 33.67 14.69
CA PRO A 87 -6.92 32.63 15.59
C PRO A 87 -6.20 33.23 16.81
N THR A 88 -6.61 32.81 18.00
CA THR A 88 -5.85 32.98 19.25
C THR A 88 -4.87 31.83 19.44
N ALA A 89 -3.72 32.17 20.03
CA ALA A 89 -2.56 31.33 20.25
C ALA A 89 -2.86 30.08 21.11
N VAL A 90 -2.16 29.00 20.78
CA VAL A 90 -2.12 27.73 21.52
C VAL A 90 -1.18 27.89 22.72
N GLU A 91 -1.70 27.73 23.93
CA GLU A 91 -0.91 27.52 25.16
C GLU A 91 -0.77 26.01 25.42
N GLU A 92 0.47 25.53 25.54
CA GLU A 92 0.81 24.19 26.03
C GLU A 92 0.63 24.13 27.56
N ARG A 93 -0.16 23.17 28.06
CA ARG A 93 -0.07 22.55 29.39
C ARG A 93 -1.13 21.44 29.51
N GLY A 94 -0.70 20.19 29.73
CA GLY A 94 -1.58 19.13 30.25
C GLY A 94 -1.99 19.48 31.67
N VAL A 95 -3.28 19.78 31.88
CA VAL A 95 -3.85 20.12 33.19
C VAL A 95 -4.84 19.01 33.55
N VAL A 96 -4.57 18.31 34.64
CA VAL A 96 -5.56 17.47 35.33
C VAL A 96 -6.61 18.43 35.92
N SER A 97 -7.82 18.44 35.35
CA SER A 97 -8.91 19.26 35.88
C SER A 97 -9.59 18.54 37.05
N LEU A 98 -9.16 18.83 38.27
CA LEU A 98 -9.92 18.50 39.46
C LEU A 98 -11.12 19.45 39.54
N GLY A 99 -12.33 18.95 39.31
CA GLY A 99 -13.54 19.74 39.49
C GLY A 99 -13.74 20.09 40.96
N GLU A 100 -13.44 21.33 41.35
CA GLU A 100 -13.72 21.83 42.70
C GLU A 100 -15.25 21.92 42.93
N ARG A 101 -15.83 20.87 43.52
CA ARG A 101 -17.15 20.95 44.16
C ARG A 101 -16.97 21.30 45.63
N GLY A 102 -17.43 22.51 45.98
CA GLY A 102 -18.01 22.95 47.25
C GLY A 102 -17.38 22.45 48.56
N GLU A 103 -16.88 23.40 49.36
CA GLU A 103 -16.46 23.22 50.76
C GLU A 103 -17.35 22.24 51.52
N SER A 104 -16.86 21.01 51.71
CA SER A 104 -17.52 19.98 52.51
C SER A 104 -16.82 19.85 53.86
N SER A 105 -17.63 19.78 54.89
CA SER A 105 -17.29 19.48 56.27
C SER A 105 -16.29 18.32 56.37
N SER A 106 -15.19 18.54 57.09
CA SER A 106 -14.17 17.53 57.42
C SER A 106 -14.74 16.43 58.32
N SER A 107 -15.54 15.51 57.77
CA SER A 107 -15.84 14.25 58.42
C SER A 107 -14.62 13.34 58.27
N GLY A 108 -13.91 13.09 59.37
CA GLY A 108 -12.77 12.19 59.38
C GLY A 108 -13.16 10.79 58.88
N PHE A 109 -12.65 10.42 57.71
CA PHE A 109 -12.78 9.08 57.17
C PHE A 109 -12.02 8.10 58.07
N ARG A 110 -12.59 6.91 58.32
CA ARG A 110 -11.96 5.86 59.12
C ARG A 110 -11.16 4.94 58.20
N THR A 111 -9.95 4.57 58.62
CA THR A 111 -9.15 3.49 58.02
C THR A 111 -9.99 2.20 57.97
N GLY A 112 -9.96 1.48 56.85
CA GLY A 112 -10.80 0.29 56.61
C GLY A 112 -12.17 0.55 55.97
N GLN A 113 -12.44 1.76 55.49
CA GLN A 113 -13.62 2.03 54.67
C GLN A 113 -13.39 1.55 53.23
N THR A 114 -14.34 0.80 52.68
CA THR A 114 -14.37 0.44 51.26
C THR A 114 -14.61 1.68 50.40
N ILE A 115 -13.72 1.95 49.45
CA ILE A 115 -13.87 2.99 48.42
C ILE A 115 -14.33 2.34 47.12
N PHE A 116 -15.20 3.06 46.40
CA PHE A 116 -15.50 2.80 44.99
C PHE A 116 -14.85 3.90 44.18
N LEU A 117 -13.96 3.52 43.26
CA LEU A 117 -13.25 4.46 42.41
C LEU A 117 -13.50 4.12 40.94
N THR A 118 -14.04 5.08 40.20
CA THR A 118 -14.28 4.96 38.77
C THR A 118 -13.17 5.68 38.00
N VAL A 119 -12.30 4.95 37.29
CA VAL A 119 -11.24 5.54 36.47
C VAL A 119 -11.70 5.63 35.03
N LYS A 120 -11.83 6.85 34.50
CA LYS A 120 -12.15 7.13 33.10
C LYS A 120 -10.88 7.39 32.29
N SER A 121 -10.81 6.91 31.06
CA SER A 121 -9.64 7.08 30.19
C SER A 121 -10.03 7.26 28.72
N ASN A 122 -9.31 8.11 27.99
CA ASN A 122 -9.40 8.22 26.52
C ASN A 122 -8.61 7.12 25.78
N VAL A 123 -8.01 6.18 26.52
CA VAL A 123 -7.22 5.06 26.02
C VAL A 123 -7.71 3.74 26.63
N TYR A 124 -7.82 2.72 25.78
CA TYR A 124 -8.35 1.39 26.12
C TYR A 124 -7.27 0.34 26.28
N GLY A 125 -7.60 -0.76 26.97
CA GLY A 125 -6.67 -1.84 27.27
C GLY A 125 -5.64 -1.50 28.35
N ALA A 126 -5.79 -0.36 29.03
CA ALA A 126 -4.97 0.01 30.17
C ALA A 126 -5.30 -0.84 31.41
N THR A 127 -4.26 -1.18 32.18
CA THR A 127 -4.40 -1.74 33.51
C THR A 127 -4.21 -0.62 34.53
N TYR A 128 -5.20 -0.49 35.41
CA TYR A 128 -5.19 0.47 36.51
C TYR A 128 -4.79 -0.26 37.78
N GLU A 129 -3.66 0.13 38.35
CA GLU A 129 -3.17 -0.37 39.63
C GLU A 129 -3.36 0.72 40.69
N ILE A 130 -4.05 0.37 41.78
CA ILE A 130 -4.08 1.19 42.98
C ILE A 130 -2.88 0.79 43.83
N ILE A 131 -2.01 1.75 44.11
CA ILE A 131 -0.80 1.55 44.88
C ILE A 131 -0.97 2.26 46.21
N ASP A 132 -0.70 1.55 47.29
CA ASP A 132 -0.61 2.14 48.62
C ASP A 132 0.66 3.00 48.70
N GLY A 133 0.49 4.29 49.00
CA GLY A 133 1.60 5.24 49.02
C GLY A 133 2.60 5.00 50.16
N GLU A 134 2.25 4.24 51.20
CA GLU A 134 3.18 3.90 52.28
C GLU A 134 4.01 2.65 51.98
N THR A 135 3.35 1.60 51.48
CA THR A 135 4.00 0.29 51.26
C THR A 135 4.55 0.13 49.84
N GLU A 136 4.14 1.00 48.92
CA GLU A 136 4.33 0.85 47.47
C GLU A 136 3.76 -0.46 46.89
N GLY A 137 2.92 -1.17 47.63
CA GLY A 137 2.26 -2.40 47.20
C GLY A 137 1.04 -2.11 46.32
N VAL A 138 0.80 -2.96 45.32
CA VAL A 138 -0.46 -2.96 44.56
C VAL A 138 -1.57 -3.48 45.46
N VAL A 139 -2.53 -2.62 45.76
CA VAL A 139 -3.73 -2.91 46.57
C VAL A 139 -4.77 -3.62 45.72
N GLU A 140 -4.99 -3.12 44.51
CA GLU A 140 -5.98 -3.63 43.57
C GLU A 140 -5.49 -3.34 42.14
N ALA A 141 -5.79 -4.24 41.20
CA ALA A 141 -5.50 -4.03 39.79
C ALA A 141 -6.70 -4.44 38.94
N LYS A 142 -7.13 -3.57 38.02
CA LYS A 142 -8.18 -3.87 37.05
C LYS A 142 -7.78 -3.41 35.67
N THR A 143 -7.91 -4.28 34.67
CA THR A 143 -7.80 -3.89 33.26
C THR A 143 -9.17 -3.43 32.76
N ALA A 144 -9.24 -2.27 32.10
CA ALA A 144 -10.48 -1.82 31.47
C ALA A 144 -10.92 -2.85 30.41
N GLU A 145 -12.17 -3.29 30.51
CA GLU A 145 -12.79 -4.13 29.49
C GLU A 145 -13.15 -3.32 28.24
N LYS A 146 -13.46 -4.05 27.16
CA LYS A 146 -13.62 -3.61 25.78
C LYS A 146 -14.61 -2.45 25.55
N ASP A 147 -15.55 -2.24 26.47
CA ASP A 147 -16.56 -1.16 26.41
C ASP A 147 -16.57 -0.31 27.69
N GLU A 148 -15.64 -0.57 28.61
CA GLU A 148 -15.49 0.16 29.85
C GLU A 148 -14.45 1.25 29.64
N ALA A 149 -14.90 2.41 29.14
CA ALA A 149 -14.15 3.65 29.33
C ALA A 149 -13.94 3.99 30.81
N GLU A 150 -14.56 3.22 31.72
CA GLU A 150 -14.61 3.38 33.16
C GLU A 150 -14.22 2.07 33.88
N ALA A 151 -13.08 2.02 34.56
CA ALA A 151 -12.76 0.90 35.46
C ALA A 151 -13.28 1.21 36.87
N ALA A 152 -14.24 0.43 37.35
CA ALA A 152 -14.65 0.48 38.76
C ALA A 152 -13.76 -0.42 39.62
N LEU A 153 -13.00 0.17 40.54
CA LEU A 153 -12.16 -0.52 41.52
C LEU A 153 -12.78 -0.42 42.91
N THR A 154 -12.72 -1.51 43.68
CA THR A 154 -13.24 -1.59 45.04
C THR A 154 -12.14 -2.06 45.98
N PHE A 155 -11.70 -1.22 46.92
CA PHE A 155 -10.59 -1.53 47.82
C PHE A 155 -10.75 -0.87 49.19
N GLU A 156 -10.01 -1.34 50.19
CA GLU A 156 -9.94 -0.69 51.50
C GLU A 156 -9.03 0.54 51.44
N LYS A 157 -9.53 1.71 51.86
CA LYS A 157 -8.82 2.99 51.79
C LYS A 157 -7.45 2.92 52.50
N PRO A 158 -6.32 3.07 51.77
CA PRO A 158 -5.02 3.30 52.40
C PRO A 158 -4.91 4.76 52.88
N GLU A 159 -3.93 5.05 53.76
CA GLU A 159 -3.69 6.42 54.24
C GLU A 159 -3.29 7.39 53.12
N SER A 160 -2.61 6.86 52.10
CA SER A 160 -2.31 7.53 50.84
C SER A 160 -2.40 6.53 49.69
N MET A 161 -2.82 6.99 48.50
CA MET A 161 -2.89 6.13 47.32
C MET A 161 -2.31 6.85 46.10
N THR A 162 -1.72 6.07 45.21
CA THR A 162 -1.34 6.48 43.86
C THR A 162 -2.07 5.57 42.88
N VAL A 163 -2.64 6.14 41.81
CA VAL A 163 -3.16 5.32 40.72
C VAL A 163 -2.07 5.26 39.66
N ARG A 164 -1.52 4.06 39.46
CA ARG A 164 -0.61 3.81 38.34
C ARG A 164 -1.43 3.28 37.19
N VAL A 165 -1.22 3.86 36.03
CA VAL A 165 -1.83 3.35 34.80
C VAL A 165 -0.73 2.77 33.94
N SER A 166 -0.88 1.49 33.63
CA SER A 166 0.00 0.77 32.74
C SER A 166 -0.71 0.47 31.42
N LEU A 167 -0.18 1.06 30.35
CA LEU A 167 -0.44 0.63 28.98
C LEU A 167 0.74 -0.22 28.55
N GLY A 168 0.76 -1.40 29.18
CA GLY A 168 1.86 -2.33 29.04
C GLY A 168 3.18 -1.98 29.63
N ASN A 169 4.24 -2.35 28.92
CA ASN A 169 5.62 -2.32 29.44
C ASN A 169 6.26 -0.94 29.26
N GLU A 170 5.73 -0.13 28.33
CA GLU A 170 6.35 1.13 27.93
C GLU A 170 5.77 2.37 28.61
N MET A 171 4.61 2.23 29.24
CA MET A 171 3.90 3.38 29.76
C MET A 171 3.46 3.13 31.20
N THR A 172 4.28 3.58 32.14
CA THR A 172 3.88 3.72 33.55
C THR A 172 3.76 5.20 33.83
N ASP A 173 2.65 5.80 33.41
CA ASP A 173 2.32 7.13 33.91
C ASP A 173 1.82 6.95 35.35
N ARG A 174 2.48 7.63 36.28
CA ARG A 174 2.18 7.55 37.72
C ARG A 174 1.45 8.83 38.08
N ILE A 175 0.14 8.71 38.30
CA ILE A 175 -0.69 9.86 38.63
C ILE A 175 -1.00 9.76 40.12
N ASP A 176 -0.34 10.62 40.90
CA ASP A 176 -0.65 10.77 42.31
C ASP A 176 -2.01 11.42 42.46
N VAL A 177 -3.01 10.63 42.85
CA VAL A 177 -4.37 11.11 43.06
C VAL A 177 -4.61 11.30 44.55
N PRO A 178 -4.85 12.54 45.02
CA PRO A 178 -5.22 12.77 46.41
C PRO A 178 -6.56 12.08 46.72
N VAL A 179 -6.55 11.09 47.63
CA VAL A 179 -7.70 10.23 48.03
C VAL A 179 -8.82 10.99 48.76
N ALA A 180 -8.74 12.31 48.81
CA ALA A 180 -9.49 13.06 49.80
C ALA A 180 -11.00 13.02 49.55
N ASN A 181 -11.52 12.96 48.30
CA ASN A 181 -12.98 13.05 48.05
C ASN A 181 -13.46 12.61 46.64
N THR A 182 -12.73 11.77 45.89
CA THR A 182 -13.03 11.56 44.48
C THR A 182 -13.58 10.15 44.19
N ASP A 183 -14.87 10.06 43.85
CA ASP A 183 -15.51 8.82 43.39
C ASP A 183 -15.10 8.46 41.95
N SER A 184 -14.51 9.40 41.22
CA SER A 184 -14.07 9.19 39.83
C SER A 184 -12.82 9.97 39.46
N ILE A 185 -11.88 9.34 38.75
CA ILE A 185 -10.70 9.99 38.16
C ILE A 185 -10.87 9.99 36.65
N GLU A 186 -10.52 11.08 35.98
CA GLU A 186 -10.45 11.14 34.52
C GLU A 186 -9.00 11.30 34.09
N LEU A 187 -8.56 10.38 33.24
CA LEU A 187 -7.20 10.28 32.73
C LEU A 187 -7.22 10.64 31.26
N ASN A 188 -6.58 11.77 30.96
CA ASN A 188 -6.43 12.25 29.61
C ASN A 188 -4.97 12.12 29.21
N PHE A 189 -4.70 11.16 28.34
CA PHE A 189 -3.39 10.98 27.74
C PHE A 189 -3.16 12.06 26.69
N ASP A 190 -1.94 12.62 26.66
CA ASP A 190 -1.56 13.64 25.68
C ASP A 190 -1.40 13.05 24.26
N ASP A 191 -1.27 13.92 23.27
CA ASP A 191 -1.17 13.51 21.86
C ASP A 191 0.01 12.57 21.58
N LEU A 192 1.15 12.77 22.25
CA LEU A 192 2.35 11.95 22.07
C LEU A 192 2.14 10.56 22.67
N GLN A 193 1.53 10.49 23.85
CA GLN A 193 1.16 9.26 24.51
C GLN A 193 0.18 8.45 23.65
N VAL A 194 -0.91 9.07 23.21
CA VAL A 194 -1.90 8.44 22.32
C VAL A 194 -1.25 7.98 21.01
N GLN A 195 -0.30 8.75 20.46
CA GLN A 195 0.47 8.35 19.27
C GLN A 195 1.31 7.08 19.52
N ASN A 196 1.99 6.99 20.67
CA ASN A 196 2.79 5.80 21.02
C ASN A 196 1.91 4.56 21.20
N ILE A 197 0.76 4.71 21.84
CA ILE A 197 -0.21 3.61 22.01
C ILE A 197 -0.73 3.11 20.65
N ARG A 198 -1.09 4.04 19.75
CA ARG A 198 -1.50 3.74 18.38
C ARG A 198 -0.41 3.00 17.60
N LYS A 199 0.84 3.43 17.74
CA LYS A 199 2.01 2.78 17.13
C LYS A 199 2.15 1.36 17.67
N ALA A 200 2.13 1.20 18.99
CA ALA A 200 2.24 -0.09 19.66
C ALA A 200 1.13 -1.04 19.23
N ALA A 201 -0.10 -0.53 18.99
CA ALA A 201 -1.27 -1.26 18.52
C ALA A 201 -1.19 -1.79 17.06
N THR A 202 -0.31 -1.21 16.25
CA THR A 202 -0.20 -1.43 14.79
C THR A 202 1.01 -2.30 14.44
N CYS A 203 0.86 -3.32 13.58
CA CYS A 203 1.96 -4.12 13.04
C CYS A 203 2.33 -3.76 11.61
N LEU A 204 3.59 -4.07 11.30
CA LEU A 204 4.04 -4.39 9.95
C LEU A 204 3.68 -5.84 9.63
N ILE A 205 3.03 -6.09 8.50
CA ILE A 205 2.80 -7.42 7.94
C ILE A 205 3.87 -7.65 6.86
N LYS A 206 4.67 -8.71 6.99
CA LYS A 206 5.65 -9.14 5.97
C LYS A 206 5.14 -10.41 5.30
N MET A 207 5.03 -10.36 3.97
CA MET A 207 4.69 -11.50 3.12
C MET A 207 5.96 -12.26 2.72
N PRO A 208 5.89 -13.59 2.50
CA PRO A 208 7.05 -14.41 2.14
C PRO A 208 7.77 -14.01 0.85
N ASP A 209 7.04 -13.39 -0.09
CA ASP A 209 7.54 -12.91 -1.38
C ASP A 209 8.26 -11.55 -1.29
N GLY A 210 8.36 -10.97 -0.09
CA GLY A 210 8.93 -9.65 0.17
C GLY A 210 7.92 -8.51 0.09
N GLY A 211 6.65 -8.79 -0.19
CA GLY A 211 5.57 -7.84 -0.04
C GLY A 211 5.38 -7.42 1.43
N PHE A 212 4.79 -6.25 1.66
CA PHE A 212 4.50 -5.77 3.00
C PHE A 212 3.24 -4.90 3.04
N GLY A 213 2.67 -4.80 4.24
CA GLY A 213 1.51 -3.96 4.54
C GLY A 213 1.45 -3.63 6.02
N SER A 214 0.34 -3.07 6.46
CA SER A 214 0.04 -2.82 7.87
C SER A 214 -1.13 -3.65 8.34
N GLY A 215 -1.16 -3.94 9.62
CA GLY A 215 -2.35 -4.44 10.31
C GLY A 215 -2.41 -3.83 11.69
N PHE A 216 -3.49 -4.10 12.41
CA PHE A 216 -3.65 -3.59 13.77
C PHE A 216 -4.48 -4.54 14.61
N LEU A 217 -4.21 -4.57 15.92
CA LEU A 217 -5.07 -5.28 16.86
C LEU A 217 -6.39 -4.54 16.98
N PHE A 218 -7.48 -5.26 16.80
CA PHE A 218 -8.82 -4.72 16.79
C PHE A 218 -9.68 -5.47 17.78
N GLU A 219 -10.34 -4.73 18.66
CA GLU A 219 -11.32 -5.21 19.64
C GLU A 219 -10.79 -6.10 20.76
N ASP A 220 -9.66 -6.78 20.55
CA ASP A 220 -8.97 -7.61 21.53
C ASP A 220 -7.47 -7.72 21.19
N ARG A 221 -6.73 -8.54 21.97
CA ARG A 221 -5.28 -8.73 21.81
C ARG A 221 -4.89 -9.85 20.84
N GLN A 222 -5.83 -10.48 20.16
CA GLN A 222 -5.61 -11.63 19.29
C GLN A 222 -6.06 -11.40 17.85
N THR A 223 -6.99 -10.49 17.61
CA THR A 223 -7.63 -10.25 16.32
C THR A 223 -6.89 -9.14 15.57
N ILE A 224 -6.39 -9.46 14.37
CA ILE A 224 -5.73 -8.51 13.47
C ILE A 224 -6.65 -8.16 12.32
N VAL A 225 -6.84 -6.86 12.08
CA VAL A 225 -7.53 -6.34 10.90
C VAL A 225 -6.50 -5.73 9.95
N THR A 226 -6.69 -5.96 8.65
CA THR A 226 -5.84 -5.45 7.58
C THR A 226 -6.61 -5.38 6.26
N ALA A 227 -5.94 -4.91 5.20
CA ALA A 227 -6.47 -4.95 3.84
C ALA A 227 -6.29 -6.34 3.25
N ALA A 228 -7.25 -6.79 2.43
CA ALA A 228 -7.18 -8.12 1.82
C ALA A 228 -5.94 -8.30 0.93
N HIS A 229 -5.51 -7.24 0.24
CA HIS A 229 -4.29 -7.30 -0.57
C HIS A 229 -2.99 -7.36 0.24
N CYS A 230 -3.03 -7.12 1.56
CA CYS A 230 -1.87 -7.22 2.46
C CYS A 230 -1.65 -8.65 3.00
N VAL A 231 -2.56 -9.58 2.70
CA VAL A 231 -2.48 -10.99 3.15
C VAL A 231 -2.34 -11.96 1.99
N VAL A 232 -1.93 -11.48 0.80
CA VAL A 232 -1.78 -12.28 -0.42
C VAL A 232 -0.51 -13.13 -0.35
N ALA A 233 -0.55 -14.16 0.49
CA ALA A 233 0.48 -15.19 0.62
C ALA A 233 -0.09 -16.56 0.25
N ARG A 234 0.77 -17.49 -0.19
CA ARG A 234 0.35 -18.85 -0.53
C ARG A 234 -0.32 -19.55 0.65
N ASP A 235 0.28 -19.41 1.83
CA ASP A 235 -0.32 -19.78 3.10
C ASP A 235 -0.39 -18.52 3.99
N PRO A 236 -1.58 -18.07 4.42
CA PRO A 236 -1.72 -16.96 5.37
C PRO A 236 -0.95 -17.16 6.68
N LYS A 237 -0.68 -18.42 7.08
CA LYS A 237 0.10 -18.74 8.29
C LYS A 237 1.58 -18.35 8.17
N ASP A 238 2.08 -18.20 6.94
CA ASP A 238 3.47 -17.77 6.68
C ASP A 238 3.66 -16.25 6.84
N LEU A 239 2.58 -15.48 6.99
CA LEU A 239 2.65 -14.05 7.28
C LEU A 239 3.38 -13.81 8.61
N LEU A 240 4.26 -12.82 8.60
CA LEU A 240 5.00 -12.39 9.78
C LEU A 240 4.46 -11.02 10.23
N PHE A 241 3.90 -10.98 11.42
CA PHE A 241 3.43 -9.76 12.08
C PHE A 241 4.52 -9.23 12.99
N VAL A 242 4.95 -8.00 12.77
CA VAL A 242 6.02 -7.35 13.54
C VAL A 242 5.46 -6.12 14.24
N PHE A 243 5.46 -6.15 15.57
CA PHE A 243 5.12 -5.02 16.43
C PHE A 243 6.40 -4.33 16.90
N ASN A 244 6.34 -3.01 17.02
CA ASN A 244 7.48 -2.17 17.44
C ASN A 244 8.79 -2.45 16.67
N PRO A 245 8.78 -2.46 15.31
CA PRO A 245 9.93 -2.87 14.51
C PRO A 245 11.16 -1.94 14.57
N GLU A 246 11.09 -0.84 15.31
CA GLU A 246 12.20 0.12 15.50
C GLU A 246 12.79 0.11 16.90
N GLU A 247 12.19 -0.62 17.82
CA GLU A 247 12.48 -0.49 19.24
C GLU A 247 13.19 -1.74 19.74
N ASP A 248 13.89 -1.62 20.87
CA ASP A 248 14.69 -2.70 21.45
C ASP A 248 13.84 -3.90 21.94
N HIS A 249 12.52 -3.83 21.75
CA HIS A 249 11.53 -4.81 22.17
C HIS A 249 10.61 -5.21 21.00
N GLU A 250 11.15 -5.34 19.78
CA GLU A 250 10.42 -5.91 18.64
C GLU A 250 9.77 -7.26 19.00
N GLU A 251 8.47 -7.38 18.75
CA GLU A 251 7.71 -8.62 18.96
C GLU A 251 7.21 -9.16 17.62
N THR A 252 7.55 -10.42 17.33
CA THR A 252 7.18 -11.07 16.07
C THR A 252 6.25 -12.25 16.28
N VAL A 253 5.17 -12.33 15.50
CA VAL A 253 4.19 -13.42 15.54
C VAL A 253 4.01 -14.03 14.16
N LYS A 254 3.79 -15.35 14.10
CA LYS A 254 3.48 -16.14 12.90
C LYS A 254 2.32 -17.08 13.18
N GLY A 255 1.80 -17.73 12.13
CA GLY A 255 0.78 -18.76 12.27
C GLY A 255 -0.62 -18.21 12.53
N ALA A 256 -0.87 -16.94 12.15
CA ALA A 256 -2.21 -16.38 12.22
C ALA A 256 -3.15 -17.10 11.25
N GLU A 257 -4.39 -17.31 11.67
CA GLU A 257 -5.41 -17.97 10.87
C GLU A 257 -6.33 -16.94 10.21
N LEU A 258 -6.67 -17.17 8.94
CA LEU A 258 -7.54 -16.27 8.19
C LEU A 258 -9.00 -16.48 8.59
N MET A 259 -9.56 -15.54 9.36
CA MET A 259 -10.91 -15.59 9.90
C MET A 259 -11.97 -15.08 8.91
N TYR A 260 -11.59 -14.05 8.14
CA TYR A 260 -12.43 -13.41 7.15
C TYR A 260 -11.57 -12.83 6.03
N PHE A 261 -12.04 -12.95 4.79
CA PHE A 261 -11.37 -12.42 3.61
C PHE A 261 -12.40 -12.00 2.58
N ASP A 262 -12.41 -10.72 2.23
CA ASP A 262 -13.20 -10.18 1.13
C ASP A 262 -12.31 -9.30 0.25
N SER A 263 -11.93 -9.83 -0.91
CA SER A 263 -11.11 -9.11 -1.89
C SER A 263 -11.87 -7.98 -2.61
N ALA A 264 -13.20 -8.01 -2.64
CA ALA A 264 -14.01 -6.95 -3.26
C ALA A 264 -14.12 -5.74 -2.33
N GLN A 265 -14.24 -6.00 -1.03
CA GLN A 265 -14.18 -4.96 0.00
C GLN A 265 -12.76 -4.63 0.43
N ASP A 266 -11.76 -5.38 0.00
CA ASP A 266 -10.36 -5.23 0.38
C ASP A 266 -10.14 -5.25 1.91
N VAL A 267 -10.84 -6.15 2.61
CA VAL A 267 -10.73 -6.35 4.06
C VAL A 267 -10.36 -7.80 4.37
N ALA A 268 -9.41 -7.99 5.28
CA ALA A 268 -9.11 -9.28 5.88
C ALA A 268 -9.04 -9.16 7.41
N VAL A 269 -9.48 -10.22 8.07
CA VAL A 269 -9.37 -10.37 9.52
C VAL A 269 -8.69 -11.70 9.82
N LEU A 270 -7.70 -11.66 10.69
CA LEU A 270 -6.91 -12.82 11.11
C LEU A 270 -6.93 -12.96 12.62
N VAL A 271 -6.74 -14.17 13.11
CA VAL A 271 -6.63 -14.47 14.53
C VAL A 271 -5.22 -15.00 14.80
N LEU A 272 -4.48 -14.35 15.68
CA LEU A 272 -3.17 -14.81 16.14
C LEU A 272 -3.32 -16.14 16.91
N PRO A 273 -2.31 -17.02 16.90
CA PRO A 273 -2.40 -18.31 17.60
C PRO A 273 -2.63 -18.15 19.10
N GLU A 274 -2.07 -17.09 19.70
CA GLU A 274 -2.25 -16.71 21.09
C GLU A 274 -2.53 -15.19 21.16
N PRO A 275 -3.29 -14.71 22.15
CA PRO A 275 -3.39 -13.28 22.42
C PRO A 275 -2.01 -12.69 22.71
N MET A 276 -1.76 -11.48 22.22
CA MET A 276 -0.61 -10.70 22.64
C MET A 276 -0.67 -10.45 24.15
N GLY A 277 0.51 -10.28 24.78
CA GLY A 277 0.60 -10.05 26.22
C GLY A 277 -0.26 -8.87 26.68
N ASP A 278 -0.68 -8.89 27.95
CA ASP A 278 -1.57 -7.88 28.55
C ASP A 278 -1.08 -6.45 28.38
N HIS A 279 0.22 -6.29 28.14
CA HIS A 279 0.86 -5.02 27.89
C HIS A 279 0.50 -4.39 26.54
N ARG A 280 -0.01 -5.17 25.58
CA ARG A 280 -0.19 -4.67 24.23
C ARG A 280 -1.55 -3.96 24.10
N PRO A 281 -1.60 -2.71 23.62
CA PRO A 281 -2.86 -2.02 23.36
C PRO A 281 -3.52 -2.53 22.07
N TYR A 282 -4.82 -2.30 21.97
CA TYR A 282 -5.64 -2.60 20.80
C TYR A 282 -6.61 -1.45 20.50
N PHE A 283 -7.11 -1.41 19.27
CA PHE A 283 -8.08 -0.42 18.83
C PHE A 283 -9.51 -0.88 19.08
N LEU A 284 -10.44 0.06 19.22
CA LEU A 284 -11.87 -0.25 19.30
C LEU A 284 -12.57 0.04 17.98
N ARG A 285 -13.73 -0.59 17.79
CA ARG A 285 -14.68 -0.17 16.76
C ARG A 285 -15.15 1.26 17.06
N GLY A 286 -14.97 2.15 16.09
CA GLY A 286 -15.55 3.48 16.14
C GLY A 286 -16.99 3.51 15.66
N GLY A 287 -17.69 4.58 16.02
CA GLY A 287 -19.03 4.85 15.49
C GLY A 287 -19.03 5.20 13.99
N LYS A 288 -20.18 5.62 13.49
CA LYS A 288 -20.33 6.03 12.09
C LYS A 288 -19.46 7.27 11.81
N PRO A 289 -18.60 7.25 10.78
CA PRO A 289 -17.79 8.40 10.40
C PRO A 289 -18.66 9.53 9.83
N GLU A 290 -18.31 10.76 10.19
CA GLU A 290 -18.95 11.97 9.71
C GLU A 290 -18.04 12.72 8.71
N LEU A 291 -18.66 13.57 7.88
CA LEU A 291 -17.89 14.46 7.01
C LEU A 291 -17.12 15.46 7.88
N ASP A 292 -15.89 15.73 7.50
CA ASP A 292 -14.96 16.62 8.18
C ASP A 292 -14.48 16.14 9.57
N ASP A 293 -14.74 14.89 9.95
CA ASP A 293 -14.08 14.25 11.10
C ASP A 293 -12.56 14.33 10.95
N ALA A 294 -11.88 14.82 11.99
CA ALA A 294 -10.44 14.77 12.11
C ALA A 294 -10.00 13.34 12.42
N VAL A 295 -9.10 12.80 11.61
CA VAL A 295 -8.65 11.43 11.72
C VAL A 295 -7.14 11.34 11.67
N VAL A 296 -6.62 10.23 12.18
CA VAL A 296 -5.23 9.85 12.08
C VAL A 296 -5.16 8.54 11.29
N VAL A 297 -4.37 8.58 10.22
CA VAL A 297 -4.08 7.41 9.39
C VAL A 297 -2.75 6.84 9.85
N LEU A 298 -2.80 5.58 10.27
CA LEU A 298 -1.65 4.86 10.78
C LEU A 298 -1.19 3.83 9.76
N GLY A 299 0.11 3.64 9.73
CA GLY A 299 0.75 2.59 8.97
C GLY A 299 2.10 2.31 9.58
N ASN A 300 2.63 1.13 9.27
CA ASN A 300 4.01 0.76 9.54
C ASN A 300 4.72 0.61 8.18
N PRO A 301 4.98 1.72 7.46
CA PRO A 301 5.67 1.67 6.18
C PRO A 301 7.12 1.20 6.37
N GLY A 302 7.33 -0.10 6.34
CA GLY A 302 8.65 -0.69 6.16
C GLY A 302 9.18 -0.32 4.77
N ARG A 303 10.05 0.67 4.66
CA ARG A 303 10.78 0.97 3.42
C ARG A 303 12.03 0.10 3.37
N ASP A 304 12.10 -0.83 2.41
CA ASP A 304 13.22 -1.78 2.28
C ASP A 304 13.47 -2.61 3.56
N GLY A 305 12.41 -2.90 4.33
CA GLY A 305 12.49 -3.57 5.63
C GLY A 305 12.98 -2.67 6.78
N LYS A 306 13.09 -1.35 6.56
CA LYS A 306 13.38 -0.34 7.57
C LYS A 306 12.16 0.55 7.80
N PRO A 307 11.71 0.76 9.04
CA PRO A 307 10.47 1.48 9.23
C PRO A 307 10.60 3.01 8.98
N ASP A 308 9.52 3.69 8.54
CA ASP A 308 9.49 5.15 8.25
C ASP A 308 8.98 5.91 9.49
N PRO A 309 9.65 7.00 9.93
CA PRO A 309 9.20 7.82 11.06
C PRO A 309 7.79 8.44 10.87
N THR A 310 7.24 8.44 9.65
CA THR A 310 5.87 8.90 9.39
C THR A 310 4.79 7.84 9.66
N TYR A 311 4.85 7.10 10.76
CA TYR A 311 3.83 6.09 11.15
C TYR A 311 2.40 6.60 11.21
N SER A 312 2.25 7.89 11.49
CA SER A 312 0.98 8.54 11.79
C SER A 312 0.88 9.79 10.94
N ARG A 313 -0.29 10.01 10.34
CA ARG A 313 -0.57 11.25 9.62
C ARG A 313 -1.99 11.72 9.89
N GLN A 314 -2.13 13.01 10.17
CA GLN A 314 -3.44 13.64 10.32
C GLN A 314 -4.10 13.81 8.94
N ALA A 315 -5.40 13.55 8.88
CA ALA A 315 -6.23 13.74 7.71
C ALA A 315 -7.66 14.14 8.15
N VAL A 316 -8.49 14.42 7.17
CA VAL A 316 -9.90 14.73 7.35
C VAL A 316 -10.73 13.88 6.40
N ILE A 317 -11.87 13.37 6.88
CA ILE A 317 -12.82 12.65 6.04
C ILE A 317 -13.54 13.65 5.11
N LYS A 318 -13.27 13.57 3.81
CA LYS A 318 -13.91 14.41 2.78
C LYS A 318 -15.09 13.74 2.09
N GLY A 319 -15.36 12.48 2.41
CA GLY A 319 -16.53 11.76 1.93
C GLY A 319 -16.69 10.45 2.68
N ALA A 320 -17.92 10.09 3.02
CA ALA A 320 -18.24 8.84 3.70
C ALA A 320 -19.39 8.14 2.98
N ARG A 321 -19.16 6.88 2.62
CA ARG A 321 -20.14 5.90 2.15
C ARG A 321 -20.22 4.78 3.19
N PRO A 322 -21.28 3.94 3.16
CA PRO A 322 -21.40 2.85 4.12
C PRO A 322 -20.18 1.93 4.19
N ASP A 323 -19.50 1.70 3.07
CA ASP A 323 -18.37 0.78 2.94
C ASP A 323 -17.03 1.47 2.66
N GLU A 324 -16.99 2.80 2.53
CA GLU A 324 -15.82 3.51 2.01
C GLU A 324 -15.70 4.94 2.52
N LEU A 325 -14.49 5.32 2.90
CA LEU A 325 -14.11 6.66 3.34
C LEU A 325 -13.15 7.27 2.33
N TYR A 326 -13.30 8.57 2.09
CA TYR A 326 -12.44 9.38 1.27
C TYR A 326 -11.67 10.36 2.17
N LEU A 327 -10.34 10.33 2.09
CA LEU A 327 -9.44 11.09 2.96
C LEU A 327 -8.65 12.10 2.13
N ASP A 328 -8.42 13.30 2.68
CA ASP A 328 -7.60 14.36 2.06
C ASP A 328 -6.10 14.21 2.31
N ILE A 329 -5.63 12.97 2.34
CA ILE A 329 -4.23 12.66 2.54
C ILE A 329 -3.69 11.75 1.44
N GLU A 330 -2.40 11.88 1.15
CA GLU A 330 -1.68 10.85 0.41
C GLU A 330 -1.16 9.77 1.36
N VAL A 331 -1.67 8.55 1.19
CA VAL A 331 -1.09 7.35 1.80
C VAL A 331 -0.02 6.75 0.89
N LYS A 332 1.09 6.31 1.48
CA LYS A 332 2.18 5.66 0.76
C LYS A 332 2.03 4.13 0.85
N PRO A 333 2.73 3.35 -0.01
CA PRO A 333 2.90 1.93 0.22
C PRO A 333 3.35 1.68 1.67
N GLY A 334 2.72 0.71 2.32
CA GLY A 334 2.95 0.41 3.74
C GLY A 334 1.90 0.93 4.70
N TYR A 335 1.06 1.90 4.32
CA TYR A 335 -0.12 2.26 5.12
C TYR A 335 -1.32 1.36 4.86
N SER A 336 -1.36 0.69 3.70
CA SER A 336 -2.44 -0.23 3.35
C SER A 336 -2.61 -1.29 4.43
N GLY A 337 -3.85 -1.49 4.86
CA GLY A 337 -4.27 -2.32 5.98
C GLY A 337 -4.15 -1.67 7.36
N GLY A 338 -3.51 -0.51 7.47
CA GLY A 338 -3.40 0.24 8.72
C GLY A 338 -4.70 0.98 9.09
N PRO A 339 -4.91 1.29 10.38
CA PRO A 339 -6.15 1.88 10.84
C PRO A 339 -6.28 3.36 10.48
N VAL A 340 -7.52 3.79 10.23
CA VAL A 340 -7.96 5.18 10.20
C VAL A 340 -8.76 5.40 11.48
N CYS A 341 -8.16 6.05 12.46
CA CYS A 341 -8.77 6.29 13.76
C CYS A 341 -9.18 7.75 13.92
N ARG A 342 -10.16 8.00 14.78
CA ARG A 342 -10.53 9.36 15.17
C ARG A 342 -9.34 10.04 15.86
N ALA A 343 -9.11 11.34 15.61
CA ALA A 343 -7.92 12.02 16.09
C ALA A 343 -7.81 12.07 17.61
N GLU A 344 -8.93 12.10 18.33
CA GLU A 344 -8.97 12.27 19.79
C GLU A 344 -8.82 10.97 20.60
N ASN A 345 -9.00 9.78 19.98
CA ASN A 345 -9.05 8.51 20.72
C ASN A 345 -8.57 7.30 19.86
N LEU A 346 -8.79 6.07 20.36
CA LEU A 346 -8.43 4.83 19.65
C LEU A 346 -9.58 4.19 18.87
N GLU A 347 -10.65 4.94 18.57
CA GLU A 347 -11.77 4.43 17.78
C GLU A 347 -11.39 4.38 16.30
N VAL A 348 -11.52 3.20 15.68
CA VAL A 348 -11.21 2.99 14.27
C VAL A 348 -12.48 3.17 13.44
N LEU A 349 -12.42 4.11 12.52
CA LEU A 349 -13.48 4.42 11.56
C LEU A 349 -13.28 3.69 10.23
N GLY A 350 -12.04 3.30 9.92
CA GLY A 350 -11.76 2.57 8.69
C GLY A 350 -10.39 1.89 8.62
N ILE A 351 -10.19 1.18 7.51
CA ILE A 351 -9.01 0.38 7.17
C ILE A 351 -8.43 0.95 5.88
N THR A 352 -7.22 1.48 5.92
CA THR A 352 -6.58 2.09 4.76
C THR A 352 -6.44 1.06 3.63
N SER A 353 -6.87 1.39 2.41
CA SER A 353 -6.93 0.44 1.31
C SER A 353 -6.05 0.90 0.14
N PHE A 354 -6.61 1.68 -0.80
CA PHE A 354 -5.91 2.13 -2.01
C PHE A 354 -5.90 3.66 -2.14
N LYS A 355 -5.05 4.15 -3.05
CA LYS A 355 -5.07 5.54 -3.52
C LYS A 355 -5.41 5.61 -4.99
N ILE A 356 -6.06 6.70 -5.41
CA ILE A 356 -6.25 6.99 -6.84
C ILE A 356 -5.06 7.83 -7.29
N VAL A 357 -4.21 7.25 -8.13
CA VAL A 357 -3.12 7.98 -8.79
C VAL A 357 -3.67 8.57 -10.09
N GLY A 358 -4.10 9.84 -10.05
CA GLY A 358 -4.30 10.65 -11.24
C GLY A 358 -2.95 11.15 -11.80
N ASN A 359 -2.93 11.74 -13.00
CA ASN A 359 -1.73 12.23 -13.71
C ASN A 359 -0.68 12.96 -12.83
N ALA A 360 0.56 13.07 -13.32
CA ALA A 360 1.79 13.57 -12.65
C ALA A 360 1.70 14.83 -11.75
N ASP A 361 0.61 15.60 -11.78
CA ASP A 361 0.36 16.74 -10.89
C ASP A 361 -0.38 16.36 -9.59
N TYR A 362 -0.70 15.07 -9.38
CA TYR A 362 -1.50 14.59 -8.24
C TYR A 362 -0.74 14.32 -6.95
N GLU A 363 0.60 14.31 -6.96
CA GLU A 363 1.40 14.12 -5.73
C GLU A 363 1.14 15.22 -4.69
N GLU A 364 0.52 16.35 -5.07
CA GLU A 364 0.16 17.44 -4.15
C GLU A 364 -1.29 17.43 -3.63
N ILE A 365 -2.23 16.64 -4.19
CA ILE A 365 -3.68 16.71 -3.80
C ILE A 365 -4.14 15.44 -3.06
N GLY A 366 -3.22 14.67 -2.47
CA GLY A 366 -3.44 13.52 -1.57
C GLY A 366 -4.87 12.97 -1.48
N ARG A 367 -5.17 11.92 -2.24
CA ARG A 367 -6.49 11.26 -2.26
C ARG A 367 -6.35 9.79 -1.92
N SER A 368 -6.78 9.43 -0.72
CA SER A 368 -6.73 8.05 -0.24
C SER A 368 -8.10 7.56 0.16
N PHE A 369 -8.27 6.24 0.09
CA PHE A 369 -9.51 5.57 0.44
C PHE A 369 -9.26 4.59 1.57
N ALA A 370 -10.24 4.50 2.46
CA ALA A 370 -10.29 3.50 3.50
C ALA A 370 -11.62 2.77 3.45
N LYS A 371 -11.65 1.53 3.90
CA LYS A 371 -12.84 0.72 4.00
C LYS A 371 -13.42 0.86 5.39
N SER A 372 -14.75 0.84 5.51
CA SER A 372 -15.38 1.02 6.82
C SER A 372 -14.93 -0.07 7.80
N SER A 373 -14.61 0.31 9.04
CA SER A 373 -14.28 -0.63 10.12
C SER A 373 -15.45 -1.53 10.49
N GLU A 374 -16.68 -1.12 10.18
CA GLU A 374 -17.92 -1.88 10.36
C GLU A 374 -17.85 -3.25 9.66
N ILE A 375 -17.17 -3.33 8.51
CA ILE A 375 -17.00 -4.59 7.77
C ILE A 375 -16.20 -5.60 8.61
N ALA A 376 -15.13 -5.14 9.26
CA ALA A 376 -14.32 -5.97 10.14
C ALA A 376 -15.05 -6.27 11.45
N ALA A 377 -15.76 -5.29 12.02
CA ALA A 377 -16.55 -5.47 13.23
C ALA A 377 -17.66 -6.53 13.05
N ASP A 378 -18.43 -6.45 11.96
CA ASP A 378 -19.44 -7.45 11.61
C ASP A 378 -18.80 -8.83 11.44
N ALA A 379 -17.62 -8.90 10.81
CA ALA A 379 -16.90 -10.17 10.66
C ALA A 379 -16.50 -10.76 12.02
N CYS A 380 -15.97 -9.93 12.94
CA CYS A 380 -15.57 -10.30 14.29
C CYS A 380 -16.76 -10.74 15.15
N GLU A 381 -17.83 -9.95 15.19
CA GLU A 381 -19.04 -10.24 15.97
C GLU A 381 -19.67 -11.57 15.52
N ASN A 382 -19.81 -11.76 14.22
CA ASN A 382 -20.32 -13.02 13.65
C ASN A 382 -19.41 -14.21 13.93
N PHE A 383 -18.10 -14.00 14.14
CA PHE A 383 -17.17 -15.08 14.43
C PHE A 383 -17.21 -15.45 15.92
N TRP A 384 -17.04 -14.47 16.80
CA TRP A 384 -16.96 -14.68 18.24
C TRP A 384 -18.30 -15.09 18.88
N SER A 385 -19.43 -14.70 18.30
CA SER A 385 -20.77 -15.14 18.74
C SER A 385 -21.07 -16.63 18.45
N THR A 386 -20.26 -17.30 17.62
CA THR A 386 -20.45 -18.72 17.29
C THR A 386 -19.68 -19.65 18.22
N SER A 387 -20.10 -20.91 18.30
CA SER A 387 -19.38 -21.95 19.05
C SER A 387 -18.00 -22.23 18.45
N GLU A 388 -17.05 -22.66 19.27
CA GLU A 388 -15.68 -23.00 18.87
C GLU A 388 -15.62 -23.95 17.66
N SER A 389 -16.40 -25.03 17.66
CA SER A 389 -16.48 -25.96 16.52
C SER A 389 -17.00 -25.34 15.21
N ASN A 390 -17.81 -24.28 15.30
CA ASN A 390 -18.28 -23.54 14.13
C ASN A 390 -17.24 -22.51 13.67
N ARG A 391 -16.47 -21.94 14.60
CA ARG A 391 -15.32 -21.07 14.30
C ARG A 391 -14.26 -21.82 13.51
N GLU A 392 -13.86 -23.01 13.96
CA GLU A 392 -12.92 -23.88 13.26
C GLU A 392 -13.38 -24.19 11.82
N ARG A 393 -14.63 -24.63 11.66
CA ARG A 393 -15.22 -24.89 10.32
C ARG A 393 -15.24 -23.66 9.43
N ARG A 394 -15.46 -22.48 10.02
CA ARG A 394 -15.48 -21.21 9.28
C ARG A 394 -14.09 -20.83 8.84
N ILE A 395 -13.06 -20.96 9.70
CA ILE A 395 -11.66 -20.77 9.32
C ILE A 395 -11.30 -21.72 8.17
N THR A 396 -11.61 -23.02 8.29
CA THR A 396 -11.38 -23.98 7.21
C THR A 396 -12.01 -23.54 5.89
N ARG A 397 -13.29 -23.15 5.91
CA ARG A 397 -13.99 -22.69 4.69
C ARG A 397 -13.39 -21.41 4.10
N VAL A 398 -13.02 -20.45 4.94
CA VAL A 398 -12.41 -19.19 4.49
C VAL A 398 -11.04 -19.47 3.88
N THR A 399 -10.24 -20.35 4.49
CA THR A 399 -8.96 -20.79 3.96
C THR A 399 -9.13 -21.52 2.62
N GLU A 400 -10.06 -22.47 2.51
CA GLU A 400 -10.36 -23.16 1.24
C GLU A 400 -10.80 -22.18 0.14
N GLN A 401 -11.66 -21.20 0.47
CA GLN A 401 -12.09 -20.17 -0.47
C GLN A 401 -10.93 -19.25 -0.87
N TYR A 402 -10.06 -18.91 0.08
CA TYR A 402 -8.87 -18.09 -0.14
C TYR A 402 -7.88 -18.81 -1.05
N GLU A 403 -7.49 -20.05 -0.72
CA GLU A 403 -6.58 -20.89 -1.51
C GLU A 403 -7.15 -21.12 -2.91
N GLY A 404 -8.44 -21.41 -3.00
CA GLY A 404 -9.16 -21.54 -4.26
C GLY A 404 -9.09 -20.28 -5.11
N ARG A 405 -8.97 -19.08 -4.52
CA ARG A 405 -8.83 -17.80 -5.24
C ARG A 405 -7.39 -17.34 -5.42
N PHE A 406 -6.46 -17.82 -4.60
CA PHE A 406 -5.06 -17.39 -4.60
C PHE A 406 -4.39 -17.65 -5.96
N GLY A 407 -4.60 -18.85 -6.52
CA GLY A 407 -4.12 -19.18 -7.86
C GLY A 407 -4.64 -18.19 -8.91
N PHE A 408 -5.93 -17.88 -8.92
CA PHE A 408 -6.53 -16.95 -9.89
C PHE A 408 -6.03 -15.52 -9.72
N ASN A 409 -5.87 -15.03 -8.50
CA ASN A 409 -5.31 -13.70 -8.25
C ASN A 409 -3.86 -13.60 -8.74
N SER A 410 -3.05 -14.62 -8.44
CA SER A 410 -1.66 -14.71 -8.90
C SER A 410 -1.58 -14.80 -10.43
N ALA A 411 -2.47 -15.58 -11.06
CA ALA A 411 -2.64 -15.66 -12.52
C ALA A 411 -3.01 -14.31 -13.14
N ARG A 412 -3.94 -13.57 -12.51
CA ARG A 412 -4.37 -12.24 -12.97
C ARG A 412 -3.22 -11.24 -12.90
N GLU A 413 -2.50 -11.24 -11.79
CA GLU A 413 -1.37 -10.34 -11.56
C GLU A 413 -0.24 -10.62 -12.56
N ILE A 414 0.14 -11.88 -12.75
CA ILE A 414 1.20 -12.22 -13.71
C ILE A 414 0.76 -11.91 -15.14
N ALA A 415 -0.50 -12.15 -15.50
CA ALA A 415 -1.02 -11.79 -16.82
C ALA A 415 -0.95 -10.28 -17.06
N ALA A 416 -1.32 -9.46 -16.07
CA ALA A 416 -1.21 -8.01 -16.14
C ALA A 416 0.25 -7.55 -16.27
N LYS A 417 1.18 -8.17 -15.52
CA LYS A 417 2.62 -7.90 -15.62
C LYS A 417 3.18 -8.25 -16.99
N LEU A 418 2.86 -9.43 -17.53
CA LEU A 418 3.28 -9.87 -18.87
C LEU A 418 2.73 -8.95 -19.97
N PHE A 419 1.46 -8.54 -19.86
CA PHE A 419 0.83 -7.63 -20.80
C PHE A 419 1.50 -6.24 -20.76
N LEU A 420 1.71 -5.68 -19.57
CA LEU A 420 2.31 -4.36 -19.41
C LEU A 420 3.75 -4.33 -19.92
N ASP A 421 4.55 -5.35 -19.58
CA ASP A 421 5.93 -5.49 -20.06
C ASP A 421 5.97 -5.68 -21.59
N GLY A 422 5.12 -6.55 -22.14
CA GLY A 422 4.98 -6.72 -23.59
C GLY A 422 4.56 -5.43 -24.32
N TYR A 423 3.65 -4.65 -23.73
CA TYR A 423 3.23 -3.35 -24.25
C TYR A 423 4.39 -2.34 -24.26
N ASN A 424 5.19 -2.33 -23.20
CA ASN A 424 6.36 -1.47 -23.08
C ASN A 424 7.45 -1.83 -24.08
N LEU A 425 7.75 -3.11 -24.26
CA LEU A 425 8.66 -3.60 -25.31
C LEU A 425 8.19 -3.17 -26.70
N ASN A 426 6.88 -3.25 -26.98
CA ASN A 426 6.30 -2.74 -28.22
C ASN A 426 6.48 -1.21 -28.36
N TYR A 427 6.32 -0.45 -27.28
CA TYR A 427 6.55 0.99 -27.28
C TYR A 427 8.01 1.34 -27.60
N VAL A 428 8.98 0.65 -26.99
CA VAL A 428 10.42 0.81 -27.29
C VAL A 428 10.68 0.55 -28.78
N ALA A 429 10.18 -0.58 -29.31
CA ALA A 429 10.30 -0.92 -30.73
C ALA A 429 9.74 0.17 -31.64
N ARG A 430 8.59 0.76 -31.30
CA ARG A 430 7.98 1.87 -32.05
C ARG A 430 8.82 3.15 -31.99
N ARG A 431 9.42 3.47 -30.85
CA ARG A 431 10.29 4.66 -30.70
C ARG A 431 11.57 4.53 -31.52
N VAL A 432 12.21 3.37 -31.50
CA VAL A 432 13.38 3.07 -32.34
C VAL A 432 13.00 3.21 -33.82
N ALA A 433 11.88 2.59 -34.24
CA ALA A 433 11.44 2.65 -35.62
C ALA A 433 11.04 4.05 -36.09
N SER A 434 10.37 4.83 -35.25
CA SER A 434 10.00 6.22 -35.57
C SER A 434 11.25 7.08 -35.75
N SER A 435 12.25 6.90 -34.90
CA SER A 435 13.52 7.62 -34.99
C SER A 435 14.31 7.22 -36.24
N TYR A 436 14.33 5.92 -36.56
CA TYR A 436 14.91 5.42 -37.82
C TYR A 436 14.28 6.10 -39.04
N ARG A 437 12.95 6.22 -39.07
CA ARG A 437 12.24 6.91 -40.16
C ARG A 437 12.63 8.37 -40.25
N GLY A 438 12.73 9.06 -39.12
CA GLY A 438 13.19 10.45 -39.07
C GLY A 438 14.57 10.59 -39.71
N THR A 439 15.54 9.78 -39.26
CA THR A 439 16.92 9.79 -39.77
C THR A 439 17.00 9.47 -41.26
N ILE A 440 16.34 8.40 -41.72
CA ILE A 440 16.35 8.00 -43.14
C ILE A 440 15.57 8.98 -44.02
N GLY A 441 14.44 9.49 -43.55
CA GLY A 441 13.63 10.49 -44.26
C GLY A 441 14.40 11.77 -44.51
N VAL A 442 15.03 12.32 -43.46
CA VAL A 442 15.91 13.50 -43.56
C VAL A 442 17.05 13.23 -44.54
N THR A 443 17.64 12.03 -44.53
CA THR A 443 18.71 11.64 -45.46
C THR A 443 18.22 11.61 -46.91
N LYS A 444 17.07 11.00 -47.18
CA LYS A 444 16.47 10.96 -48.53
C LYS A 444 16.18 12.36 -49.07
N ILE A 445 15.66 13.25 -48.22
CA ILE A 445 15.38 14.64 -48.58
C ILE A 445 16.69 15.38 -48.88
N LYS A 446 17.69 15.27 -47.99
CA LYS A 446 19.00 15.91 -48.13
C LYS A 446 19.72 15.53 -49.43
N TYR A 447 19.57 14.28 -49.87
CA TYR A 447 20.20 13.76 -51.09
C TYR A 447 19.22 13.53 -52.25
N ALA A 448 18.05 14.17 -52.26
CA ALA A 448 17.03 13.97 -53.29
C ALA A 448 17.52 14.30 -54.70
N ARG A 449 18.45 15.28 -54.83
CA ARG A 449 19.05 15.70 -56.10
C ARG A 449 20.29 14.89 -56.51
N ALA A 450 20.77 13.96 -55.67
CA ALA A 450 21.92 13.13 -56.00
C ALA A 450 21.55 12.05 -57.03
N ARG A 451 22.55 11.52 -57.75
CA ARG A 451 22.37 10.32 -58.57
C ARG A 451 21.80 9.19 -57.71
N ARG A 452 20.94 8.35 -58.28
CA ARG A 452 20.26 7.26 -57.57
C ARG A 452 21.22 6.40 -56.75
N SER A 453 22.34 5.98 -57.33
CA SER A 453 23.36 5.17 -56.65
C SER A 453 24.03 5.88 -55.47
N THR A 454 24.26 7.20 -55.59
CA THR A 454 24.80 8.03 -54.52
C THR A 454 23.79 8.17 -53.38
N ARG A 455 22.52 8.43 -53.69
CA ARG A 455 21.44 8.50 -52.71
C ARG A 455 21.28 7.18 -51.96
N GLU A 456 21.29 6.05 -52.67
CA GLU A 456 21.24 4.71 -52.08
C GLU A 456 22.41 4.46 -51.12
N ARG A 457 23.64 4.84 -51.52
CA ARG A 457 24.82 4.73 -50.64
C ARG A 457 24.70 5.57 -49.37
N TYR A 458 24.18 6.80 -49.45
CA TYR A 458 23.99 7.64 -48.26
C TYR A 458 22.91 7.11 -47.33
N VAL A 459 21.79 6.64 -47.88
CA VAL A 459 20.72 6.00 -47.10
C VAL A 459 21.25 4.75 -46.39
N GLU A 460 22.05 3.94 -47.08
CA GLU A 460 22.66 2.73 -46.51
C GLU A 460 23.69 3.05 -45.41
N ASN A 461 24.51 4.10 -45.58
CA ASN A 461 25.44 4.52 -44.53
C ASN A 461 24.72 5.05 -43.28
N GLU A 462 23.68 5.87 -43.45
CA GLU A 462 22.88 6.38 -42.33
C GLU A 462 22.07 5.26 -41.67
N ARG A 463 21.62 4.27 -42.44
CA ARG A 463 21.03 3.03 -41.90
C ARG A 463 22.01 2.33 -40.97
N ARG A 464 23.24 2.05 -41.42
CA ARG A 464 24.26 1.40 -40.58
C ARG A 464 24.59 2.20 -39.34
N ARG A 465 24.71 3.54 -39.47
CA ARG A 465 24.98 4.42 -38.34
C ARG A 465 23.85 4.36 -37.30
N PHE A 466 22.60 4.49 -37.75
CA PHE A 466 21.44 4.45 -36.87
C PHE A 466 21.36 3.10 -36.14
N LEU A 467 21.45 2.01 -36.89
CA LEU A 467 21.39 0.65 -36.34
C LEU A 467 22.56 0.35 -35.38
N GLY A 468 23.72 0.97 -35.58
CA GLY A 468 24.91 0.70 -34.78
C GLY A 468 24.89 1.28 -33.36
N SER A 469 24.48 2.55 -33.19
CA SER A 469 24.57 3.22 -31.87
C SER A 469 23.31 3.99 -31.46
N GLU A 470 22.62 4.63 -32.41
CA GLU A 470 21.46 5.46 -32.10
C GLU A 470 20.25 4.61 -31.69
N ALA A 471 20.03 3.46 -32.34
CA ALA A 471 18.96 2.52 -32.00
C ALA A 471 19.11 1.99 -30.56
N GLN A 472 20.33 1.58 -30.19
CA GLN A 472 20.64 1.08 -28.85
C GLN A 472 20.47 2.17 -27.80
N GLU A 473 20.94 3.39 -28.07
CA GLU A 473 20.77 4.52 -27.14
C GLU A 473 19.28 4.84 -26.90
N ILE A 474 18.46 4.84 -27.95
CA ILE A 474 17.01 5.07 -27.83
C ILE A 474 16.34 3.93 -27.05
N ALA A 475 16.74 2.68 -27.32
CA ALA A 475 16.23 1.52 -26.62
C ALA A 475 16.57 1.57 -25.14
N THR A 476 17.84 1.80 -24.79
CA THR A 476 18.32 1.95 -23.41
C THR A 476 17.58 3.08 -22.70
N LYS A 477 17.52 4.28 -23.26
CA LYS A 477 16.81 5.42 -22.63
C LYS A 477 15.31 5.16 -22.44
N SER A 478 14.69 4.43 -23.37
CA SER A 478 13.29 4.07 -23.26
C SER A 478 13.09 3.01 -22.18
N ARG A 479 13.98 2.00 -22.09
CA ARG A 479 13.99 0.97 -21.06
C ARG A 479 14.26 1.55 -19.68
N GLU A 480 15.27 2.40 -19.51
CA GLU A 480 15.56 3.08 -18.23
C GLU A 480 14.32 3.81 -17.70
N LYS A 481 13.60 4.52 -18.58
CA LYS A 481 12.35 5.20 -18.22
C LYS A 481 11.21 4.26 -17.85
N ILE A 482 11.21 3.03 -18.39
CA ILE A 482 10.22 1.99 -18.09
C ILE A 482 10.60 1.26 -16.79
N ASP A 483 11.86 0.86 -16.65
CA ASP A 483 12.42 0.13 -15.51
C ASP A 483 12.39 0.97 -14.22
N GLU A 484 12.54 2.29 -14.32
CA GLU A 484 12.33 3.21 -13.20
C GLU A 484 10.89 3.13 -12.67
N VAL A 485 9.93 2.81 -13.54
CA VAL A 485 8.50 2.70 -13.22
C VAL A 485 8.11 1.26 -12.87
N LEU A 486 8.82 0.25 -13.38
CA LEU A 486 8.42 -1.17 -13.31
C LEU A 486 9.62 -2.07 -12.97
N ARG A 487 9.79 -2.41 -11.69
CA ARG A 487 10.88 -3.29 -11.19
C ARG A 487 10.42 -4.75 -11.06
N PHE A 488 10.00 -5.43 -12.13
CA PHE A 488 9.46 -6.79 -12.00
C PHE A 488 10.37 -7.88 -12.58
N LYS A 489 10.57 -8.98 -11.81
CA LYS A 489 11.19 -10.23 -12.29
C LYS A 489 10.10 -11.16 -12.83
N THR A 490 9.61 -10.89 -14.05
CA THR A 490 8.41 -11.53 -14.63
C THR A 490 8.55 -13.03 -14.88
N GLU A 491 9.77 -13.52 -15.15
CA GLU A 491 9.99 -14.93 -15.56
C GLU A 491 9.91 -15.93 -14.41
N SER A 492 10.51 -15.65 -13.24
CA SER A 492 10.40 -16.52 -12.06
C SER A 492 8.97 -16.61 -11.56
N ALA A 493 8.32 -15.45 -11.42
CA ALA A 493 6.94 -15.35 -10.95
C ALA A 493 5.96 -16.10 -11.86
N TYR A 494 6.20 -16.11 -13.18
CA TYR A 494 5.38 -16.90 -14.11
C TYR A 494 5.48 -18.41 -13.86
N HIS A 495 6.70 -18.93 -13.65
CA HIS A 495 6.87 -20.35 -13.39
C HIS A 495 6.29 -20.77 -12.04
N GLU A 496 6.37 -19.91 -11.02
CA GLU A 496 5.73 -20.13 -9.72
C GLU A 496 4.20 -20.21 -9.86
N VAL A 497 3.58 -19.29 -10.62
CA VAL A 497 2.12 -19.32 -10.87
C VAL A 497 1.70 -20.57 -11.65
N LEU A 498 2.48 -21.04 -12.62
CA LEU A 498 2.15 -22.26 -13.34
C LEU A 498 2.27 -23.53 -12.49
N ALA A 499 3.12 -23.49 -11.46
CA ALA A 499 3.28 -24.58 -10.51
C ALA A 499 2.13 -24.65 -9.49
N GLU A 500 1.29 -23.60 -9.42
CA GLU A 500 0.19 -23.51 -8.46
C GLU A 500 -0.90 -24.55 -8.77
N GLU A 501 -1.19 -25.42 -7.80
CA GLU A 501 -2.08 -26.58 -7.98
C GLU A 501 -3.54 -26.16 -8.07
N SER A 502 -3.91 -25.07 -7.37
CA SER A 502 -5.27 -24.52 -7.37
C SER A 502 -5.72 -23.97 -8.74
N LEU A 503 -4.78 -23.73 -9.68
CA LEU A 503 -5.10 -23.15 -10.98
C LEU A 503 -5.53 -24.22 -12.00
N PRO A 504 -6.72 -24.09 -12.63
CA PRO A 504 -7.18 -25.00 -13.69
C PRO A 504 -6.19 -25.07 -14.88
N GLU A 505 -6.03 -26.25 -15.50
CA GLU A 505 -5.15 -26.41 -16.68
C GLU A 505 -5.57 -25.56 -17.88
N SER A 506 -6.85 -25.19 -18.00
CA SER A 506 -7.34 -24.22 -18.99
C SER A 506 -6.64 -22.87 -18.83
N ILE A 507 -6.65 -22.30 -17.63
CA ILE A 507 -5.98 -21.04 -17.32
C ILE A 507 -4.47 -21.17 -17.46
N LYS A 508 -3.87 -22.28 -16.99
CA LYS A 508 -2.43 -22.54 -17.22
C LYS A 508 -2.10 -22.56 -18.71
N GLY A 509 -2.96 -23.14 -19.54
CA GLY A 509 -2.85 -23.14 -21.00
C GLY A 509 -2.83 -21.73 -21.58
N GLU A 510 -3.77 -20.86 -21.19
CA GLU A 510 -3.81 -19.47 -21.65
C GLU A 510 -2.63 -18.64 -21.12
N LEU A 511 -2.22 -18.83 -19.87
CA LEU A 511 -1.02 -18.18 -19.34
C LEU A 511 0.23 -18.59 -20.11
N ARG A 512 0.35 -19.88 -20.50
CA ARG A 512 1.45 -20.35 -21.37
C ARG A 512 1.41 -19.66 -22.74
N SER A 513 0.23 -19.50 -23.32
CA SER A 513 0.03 -18.75 -24.58
C SER A 513 0.44 -17.29 -24.43
N LEU A 514 0.00 -16.62 -23.35
CA LEU A 514 0.34 -15.24 -23.03
C LEU A 514 1.85 -15.04 -22.87
N TYR A 515 2.48 -15.92 -22.09
CA TYR A 515 3.92 -15.92 -21.87
C TYR A 515 4.70 -16.16 -23.16
N GLN A 516 4.27 -17.11 -24.00
CA GLN A 516 4.94 -17.37 -25.27
C GLN A 516 4.93 -16.15 -26.19
N MET A 517 3.83 -15.39 -26.28
CA MET A 517 3.88 -14.15 -27.06
C MET A 517 4.72 -13.07 -26.40
N TYR A 518 4.72 -12.98 -25.06
CA TYR A 518 5.62 -12.08 -24.37
C TYR A 518 7.08 -12.38 -24.75
N VAL A 519 7.48 -13.66 -24.74
CA VAL A 519 8.80 -14.13 -25.19
C VAL A 519 9.05 -13.77 -26.65
N ASP A 520 8.09 -13.97 -27.55
CA ASP A 520 8.20 -13.59 -28.96
C ASP A 520 8.40 -12.08 -29.14
N ILE A 521 7.63 -11.25 -28.41
CA ILE A 521 7.72 -9.79 -28.45
C ILE A 521 9.06 -9.33 -27.89
N LYS A 522 9.52 -9.94 -26.80
CA LYS A 522 10.84 -9.69 -26.23
C LYS A 522 11.94 -10.04 -27.22
N ALA A 523 11.89 -11.22 -27.84
CA ALA A 523 12.84 -11.64 -28.87
C ALA A 523 12.83 -10.69 -30.09
N ASP A 524 11.66 -10.25 -30.54
CA ASP A 524 11.54 -9.29 -31.64
C ASP A 524 12.06 -7.90 -31.25
N ALA A 525 11.80 -7.44 -30.02
CA ALA A 525 12.34 -6.21 -29.48
C ALA A 525 13.87 -6.27 -29.31
N ASP A 526 14.41 -7.40 -28.86
CA ASP A 526 15.86 -7.60 -28.74
C ASP A 526 16.53 -7.66 -30.11
N LYS A 527 15.93 -8.34 -31.11
CA LYS A 527 16.40 -8.28 -32.51
C LYS A 527 16.40 -6.87 -33.07
N LEU A 528 15.47 -6.01 -32.63
CA LEU A 528 15.42 -4.60 -33.04
C LEU A 528 16.50 -3.74 -32.39
N CYS A 529 16.95 -4.15 -31.20
CA CYS A 529 17.96 -3.44 -30.42
C CYS A 529 19.37 -4.00 -30.65
N ASP A 530 19.51 -5.17 -31.27
CA ASP A 530 20.81 -5.79 -31.56
C ASP A 530 21.43 -5.20 -32.85
N PRO A 531 22.55 -4.45 -32.73
CA PRO A 531 23.24 -3.85 -33.88
C PRO A 531 23.93 -4.89 -34.77
N THR A 532 24.20 -6.10 -34.27
CA THR A 532 24.91 -7.17 -34.97
C THR A 532 23.98 -8.03 -35.83
N LEU A 533 22.71 -8.13 -35.43
CA LEU A 533 21.79 -9.10 -36.04
C LEU A 533 21.41 -8.76 -37.47
N GLY A 534 21.63 -7.53 -37.95
CA GLY A 534 21.38 -7.14 -39.34
C GLY A 534 19.95 -7.44 -39.83
N ALA A 535 19.03 -7.91 -38.99
CA ALA A 535 17.78 -8.55 -39.40
C ALA A 535 16.71 -7.53 -39.81
N LEU A 536 16.86 -6.28 -39.34
CA LEU A 536 16.17 -5.12 -39.91
C LEU A 536 16.64 -4.79 -41.34
N THR A 537 17.67 -5.46 -41.88
CA THR A 537 18.12 -5.20 -43.25
C THR A 537 17.15 -5.71 -44.32
N GLY A 538 16.35 -6.74 -44.00
CA GLY A 538 15.46 -7.41 -44.95
C GLY A 538 14.00 -6.94 -44.96
N LEU A 539 13.48 -6.41 -43.85
CA LEU A 539 12.08 -5.94 -43.78
C LEU A 539 11.94 -4.53 -44.37
N SER A 540 10.96 -4.36 -45.25
CA SER A 540 10.48 -3.05 -45.69
C SER A 540 9.78 -2.31 -44.55
N ASP A 541 9.62 -0.98 -44.68
CA ASP A 541 8.88 -0.17 -43.69
C ASP A 541 7.42 -0.64 -43.53
N ALA A 542 6.81 -1.14 -44.61
CA ALA A 542 5.45 -1.68 -44.57
C ALA A 542 5.39 -2.98 -43.75
N GLU A 543 6.33 -3.90 -43.98
CA GLU A 543 6.42 -5.16 -43.23
C GLU A 543 6.71 -4.92 -41.76
N PHE A 544 7.59 -3.96 -41.44
CA PHE A 544 7.89 -3.60 -40.07
C PHE A 544 6.67 -3.00 -39.33
N ARG A 545 5.91 -2.12 -39.98
CA ARG A 545 4.65 -1.57 -39.40
C ARG A 545 3.60 -2.65 -39.20
N LYS A 546 3.49 -3.57 -40.16
CA LYS A 546 2.56 -4.69 -40.07
C LYS A 546 2.93 -5.57 -38.88
N LEU A 547 4.19 -5.98 -38.77
CA LEU A 547 4.69 -6.79 -37.66
C LEU A 547 4.41 -6.16 -36.28
N THR A 548 4.81 -4.90 -36.08
CA THR A 548 4.60 -4.22 -34.78
C THR A 548 3.13 -4.00 -34.42
N ARG A 549 2.26 -3.77 -35.42
CA ARG A 549 0.82 -3.63 -35.23
C ARG A 549 0.16 -4.97 -34.90
N ASP A 550 0.53 -6.02 -35.64
CA ASP A 550 -0.05 -7.35 -35.47
C ASP A 550 0.35 -7.91 -34.09
N ARG A 551 1.63 -7.83 -33.71
CA ARG A 551 2.09 -8.24 -32.36
C ARG A 551 1.37 -7.53 -31.21
N ARG A 552 1.09 -6.23 -31.33
CA ARG A 552 0.32 -5.49 -30.31
C ARG A 552 -1.13 -5.99 -30.24
N ARG A 553 -1.73 -6.28 -31.39
CA ARG A 553 -3.09 -6.80 -31.46
C ARG A 553 -3.17 -8.18 -30.82
N ASP A 554 -2.22 -9.05 -31.14
CA ASP A 554 -2.15 -10.42 -30.62
C ASP A 554 -1.94 -10.41 -29.09
N LEU A 555 -1.00 -9.59 -28.59
CA LEU A 555 -0.78 -9.42 -27.15
C LEU A 555 -2.04 -8.96 -26.41
N ALA A 556 -2.77 -7.99 -26.99
CA ALA A 556 -4.00 -7.48 -26.40
C ALA A 556 -5.15 -8.49 -26.47
N GLY A 557 -5.26 -9.25 -27.56
CA GLY A 557 -6.26 -10.30 -27.73
C GLY A 557 -6.11 -11.37 -26.65
N ASN A 558 -4.93 -11.99 -26.57
CA ASN A 558 -4.69 -13.06 -25.62
C ASN A 558 -4.68 -12.60 -24.16
N PHE A 559 -4.28 -11.35 -23.86
CA PHE A 559 -4.47 -10.80 -22.51
C PHE A 559 -5.95 -10.74 -22.14
N ASN A 560 -6.81 -10.25 -23.05
CA ASN A 560 -8.24 -10.23 -22.81
C ASN A 560 -8.80 -11.66 -22.67
N ASP A 561 -8.31 -12.62 -23.44
CA ASP A 561 -8.74 -14.02 -23.34
C ASP A 561 -8.40 -14.62 -21.96
N VAL A 562 -7.18 -14.40 -21.46
CA VAL A 562 -6.79 -14.78 -20.09
C VAL A 562 -7.69 -14.12 -19.05
N MET A 563 -7.90 -12.81 -19.15
CA MET A 563 -8.71 -12.06 -18.18
C MET A 563 -10.18 -12.48 -18.19
N ASN A 564 -10.74 -12.77 -19.37
CA ASN A 564 -12.12 -13.24 -19.51
C ASN A 564 -12.30 -14.65 -18.93
N GLN A 565 -11.33 -15.55 -19.14
CA GLN A 565 -11.38 -16.87 -18.51
C GLN A 565 -11.27 -16.77 -16.99
N ILE A 566 -10.31 -15.98 -16.49
CA ILE A 566 -10.19 -15.75 -15.04
C ILE A 566 -11.49 -15.17 -14.46
N ALA A 567 -12.11 -14.20 -15.13
CA ALA A 567 -13.39 -13.64 -14.70
C ALA A 567 -14.51 -14.69 -14.66
N GLY A 568 -14.63 -15.52 -15.71
CA GLY A 568 -15.62 -16.60 -15.76
C GLY A 568 -15.48 -17.60 -14.60
N TYR A 569 -14.25 -17.99 -14.26
CA TYR A 569 -14.00 -18.88 -13.13
C TYR A 569 -14.21 -18.24 -11.74
N ILE A 570 -14.09 -16.91 -11.62
CA ILE A 570 -14.35 -16.21 -10.35
C ILE A 570 -15.86 -16.02 -10.12
N GLU A 571 -16.65 -15.99 -11.19
CA GLU A 571 -18.12 -15.86 -11.14
C GLU A 571 -18.84 -17.20 -10.88
N GLU A 572 -18.24 -18.32 -11.27
CA GLU A 572 -18.66 -19.70 -10.94
C GLU A 572 -18.35 -20.08 -9.49
#